data_AF-A0AAN8MCZ3-F1
#
_entry.id   AF-A0AAN8MCZ3-F1
#
_cell.length_a   1.000
_cell.length_b   1.000
_cell.length_c   1.000
_cell.angle_alpha   90.00
_cell.angle_beta   90.00
_cell.angle_gamma   90.00
#
_symmetry.space_group_name_H-M   'P 1'
#
loop_
_entity.id
_entity.type
_entity.pdbx_description
1 polymer ?
#
loop_
_entity_poly.entity_id
_entity_poly.type
_entity_poly.pdbx_seq_one_letter_code
_entity_poly.pdbx_strand_id
1 'polypeptide(L)'
;MAVCVCAALPSLLLLLSCGVCVTVGYPFRPPMDLDVTPRITVTTSGLLGCRRFQTSVVNYSTLLLEEDRGLLYVGARGAAFSLNATDISDSTARTIEWEASTEQKQQCLSKGKDNKTECYNHIRFLQRFNSTHLYMCGTYAFRPLCAYIDEERFKVSSEFEEGREKCPYGPATGYTGLIVDQQMYTASQYEFRGSPDIRRNSPSPTVRTEEAPTRWLHEADFVGSALVRESEGSTTGDDDKIYYFFTEKSQEQTPYYSHIRVARVGRVCKGDRGGLLTLQKRWTSFLKARLVCSLPEYDLPLRTC
;
A
#
# COMPACT_ATOMS: atom_id res chain seq x y z
N MET A 1 50.85 -20.25 -52.40
CA MET A 1 52.33 -20.23 -52.42
C MET A 1 52.75 -18.89 -53.02
N ALA A 2 53.76 -18.22 -52.43
CA ALA A 2 54.16 -16.80 -52.58
C ALA A 2 53.17 -15.83 -51.90
N VAL A 3 53.41 -15.23 -50.73
CA VAL A 3 54.57 -14.53 -50.12
C VAL A 3 55.00 -13.29 -50.88
N CYS A 4 54.68 -12.12 -50.33
CA CYS A 4 55.61 -10.99 -50.30
C CYS A 4 55.41 -10.19 -49.00
N VAL A 5 56.54 -9.71 -48.48
CA VAL A 5 56.82 -9.33 -47.08
C VAL A 5 57.41 -7.92 -47.07
N CYS A 6 57.25 -7.24 -45.93
CA CYS A 6 57.98 -6.04 -45.46
C CYS A 6 57.64 -4.70 -46.15
N ALA A 7 57.65 -3.55 -45.46
CA ALA A 7 58.49 -3.19 -44.33
C ALA A 7 57.84 -2.14 -43.41
N ALA A 8 58.45 -2.01 -42.23
CA ALA A 8 58.08 -1.24 -41.07
C ALA A 8 58.61 0.21 -41.07
N LEU A 9 57.80 1.12 -40.49
CA LEU A 9 58.14 2.31 -39.67
C LEU A 9 59.03 3.44 -40.27
N PRO A 10 59.12 4.65 -39.67
CA PRO A 10 58.55 5.10 -38.39
C PRO A 10 57.77 6.44 -38.41
N SER A 11 57.02 6.61 -37.33
CA SER A 11 56.39 7.83 -36.83
C SER A 11 57.38 8.97 -36.58
N LEU A 12 57.13 10.14 -37.15
CA LEU A 12 57.38 11.44 -36.50
C LEU A 12 56.79 12.57 -37.35
N LEU A 13 55.79 13.28 -36.81
CA LEU A 13 55.47 14.70 -37.02
C LEU A 13 54.01 14.95 -36.59
N LEU A 14 53.78 14.91 -35.27
CA LEU A 14 52.70 15.68 -34.67
C LEU A 14 53.12 17.15 -34.74
N LEU A 15 52.35 17.96 -35.46
CA LEU A 15 51.89 19.29 -35.05
C LEU A 15 51.13 19.97 -36.21
N LEU A 16 50.02 20.62 -35.84
CA LEU A 16 49.33 21.70 -36.58
C LEU A 16 48.33 21.29 -37.68
N SER A 17 47.13 20.91 -37.25
CA SER A 17 45.93 21.44 -37.89
C SER A 17 44.87 21.73 -36.83
N CYS A 18 44.80 23.00 -36.44
CA CYS A 18 43.74 23.62 -35.68
C CYS A 18 42.43 23.50 -36.49
N GLY A 19 41.72 22.39 -36.32
CA GLY A 19 40.38 22.20 -36.84
C GLY A 19 39.39 22.68 -35.80
N VAL A 20 38.81 23.86 -36.02
CA VAL A 20 37.69 24.39 -35.26
C VAL A 20 36.51 23.42 -35.39
N CYS A 21 36.40 22.46 -34.50
CA CYS A 21 35.16 21.72 -34.31
C CYS A 21 34.20 22.65 -33.56
N VAL A 22 33.39 23.38 -34.33
CA VAL A 22 32.16 23.99 -33.84
C VAL A 22 31.29 22.83 -33.35
N THR A 23 31.36 22.51 -32.06
CA THR A 23 30.33 21.72 -31.41
C THR A 23 29.07 22.55 -31.44
N VAL A 24 28.25 22.36 -32.48
CA VAL A 24 26.83 22.71 -32.42
C VAL A 24 26.21 21.74 -31.42
N GLY A 25 26.46 21.99 -30.15
CA GLY A 25 25.71 21.40 -29.06
C GLY A 25 24.31 21.96 -29.21
N TYR A 26 23.38 21.14 -29.69
CA TYR A 26 21.96 21.44 -29.59
C TYR A 26 21.66 21.81 -28.13
N PRO A 27 21.22 23.03 -27.83
CA PRO A 27 20.86 23.41 -26.47
C PRO A 27 19.45 22.89 -26.22
N PHE A 28 19.23 21.58 -26.31
CA PHE A 28 18.06 20.97 -25.70
C PHE A 28 18.39 20.79 -24.22
N ARG A 29 18.48 21.92 -23.51
CA ARG A 29 18.25 21.92 -22.07
C ARG A 29 16.78 21.53 -21.89
N PRO A 30 16.44 20.47 -21.16
CA PRO A 30 15.05 20.27 -20.76
C PRO A 30 14.58 21.56 -20.06
N PRO A 31 13.34 22.01 -20.28
CA PRO A 31 12.82 23.18 -19.59
C PRO A 31 12.96 22.93 -18.08
N MET A 32 13.71 23.78 -17.38
CA MET A 32 13.89 23.69 -15.92
C MET A 32 12.64 24.09 -15.14
N ASP A 33 11.62 24.58 -15.84
CA ASP A 33 10.33 24.92 -15.26
C ASP A 33 9.31 23.93 -15.84
N LEU A 34 8.97 22.89 -15.06
CA LEU A 34 7.75 22.16 -15.35
C LEU A 34 6.62 23.17 -15.18
N ASP A 35 5.99 23.57 -16.28
CA ASP A 35 4.71 24.29 -16.23
C ASP A 35 3.69 23.33 -15.58
N VAL A 36 3.59 23.43 -14.26
CA VAL A 36 2.69 22.65 -13.40
C VAL A 36 1.28 23.23 -13.41
N THR A 37 1.01 24.25 -14.24
CA THR A 37 -0.32 24.82 -14.37
C THR A 37 -1.23 23.82 -15.09
N PRO A 38 -2.32 23.37 -14.46
CA PRO A 38 -3.29 22.53 -15.15
C PRO A 38 -3.82 23.27 -16.37
N ARG A 39 -3.77 22.63 -17.54
CA ARG A 39 -4.27 23.20 -18.80
C ARG A 39 -5.73 23.64 -18.71
N ILE A 40 -6.53 22.92 -17.92
CA ILE A 40 -7.94 23.21 -17.67
C ILE A 40 -8.20 22.99 -16.18
N THR A 41 -8.76 24.00 -15.52
CA THR A 41 -9.26 23.90 -14.14
C THR A 41 -10.78 24.00 -14.17
N VAL A 42 -11.46 22.89 -13.84
CA VAL A 42 -12.92 22.87 -13.74
C VAL A 42 -13.30 23.01 -12.27
N THR A 43 -14.04 24.06 -11.94
CA THR A 43 -14.56 24.25 -10.58
C THR A 43 -15.71 23.29 -10.31
N THR A 44 -16.01 23.04 -9.03
CA THR A 44 -17.13 22.17 -8.62
C THR A 44 -18.48 22.60 -9.22
N SER A 45 -18.67 23.90 -9.45
CA SER A 45 -19.85 24.47 -10.13
C SER A 45 -19.90 24.21 -11.63
N GLY A 46 -18.74 23.99 -12.28
CA GLY A 46 -18.61 23.69 -13.71
C GLY A 46 -18.58 22.20 -14.04
N LEU A 47 -18.62 21.32 -13.02
CA LEU A 47 -18.68 19.87 -13.20
C LEU A 47 -20.09 19.44 -13.66
N LEU A 48 -20.31 19.41 -14.96
CA LEU A 48 -21.51 18.85 -15.58
C LEU A 48 -21.43 17.31 -15.57
N GLY A 49 -22.50 16.64 -15.13
CA GLY A 49 -22.59 15.17 -15.16
C GLY A 49 -21.94 14.42 -13.98
N CYS A 50 -21.41 15.12 -12.96
CA CYS A 50 -20.89 14.45 -11.76
C CYS A 50 -22.04 13.96 -10.87
N ARG A 51 -22.08 12.64 -10.65
CA ARG A 51 -22.95 11.99 -9.67
C ARG A 51 -22.31 12.04 -8.29
N ARG A 52 -23.12 12.23 -7.24
CA ARG A 52 -22.65 12.33 -5.85
C ARG A 52 -23.51 11.46 -4.95
N PHE A 53 -22.85 10.75 -4.05
CA PHE A 53 -23.50 10.04 -2.96
C PHE A 53 -23.23 10.80 -1.66
N GLN A 54 -24.28 11.16 -0.92
CA GLN A 54 -24.16 11.86 0.35
C GLN A 54 -25.21 11.38 1.34
N THR A 55 -24.77 11.07 2.56
CA THR A 55 -25.62 10.69 3.69
C THR A 55 -25.21 11.51 4.93
N SER A 56 -25.79 11.21 6.09
CA SER A 56 -25.35 11.75 7.39
C SER A 56 -23.97 11.22 7.83
N VAL A 57 -23.48 10.16 7.19
CA VAL A 57 -22.20 9.52 7.51
C VAL A 57 -21.03 10.29 6.90
N VAL A 58 -19.90 10.27 7.61
CA VAL A 58 -18.64 10.91 7.22
C VAL A 58 -17.53 9.87 7.00
N ASN A 59 -16.43 10.30 6.38
CA ASN A 59 -15.20 9.52 6.21
C ASN A 59 -15.37 8.23 5.38
N TYR A 60 -15.86 8.37 4.14
CA TYR A 60 -15.81 7.32 3.12
C TYR A 60 -14.35 7.01 2.76
N SER A 61 -13.77 5.97 3.37
CA SER A 61 -12.31 5.75 3.34
C SER A 61 -11.91 4.42 2.71
N THR A 62 -12.79 3.44 2.67
CA THR A 62 -12.54 2.15 2.01
C THR A 62 -13.44 2.02 0.79
N LEU A 63 -12.89 1.73 -0.38
CA LEU A 63 -13.63 1.55 -1.63
C LEU A 63 -13.27 0.19 -2.24
N LEU A 64 -14.29 -0.56 -2.64
CA LEU A 64 -14.16 -1.82 -3.38
C LEU A 64 -15.07 -1.75 -4.60
N LEU A 65 -14.48 -1.57 -5.76
CA LEU A 65 -15.18 -1.62 -7.05
C LEU A 65 -15.16 -3.05 -7.59
N GLU A 66 -16.34 -3.57 -7.93
CA GLU A 66 -16.47 -4.84 -8.65
C GLU A 66 -17.23 -4.60 -9.95
N GLU A 67 -16.46 -4.35 -11.01
CA GLU A 67 -16.98 -3.98 -12.34
C GLU A 67 -17.90 -5.07 -12.92
N ASP A 68 -17.51 -6.34 -12.80
CA ASP A 68 -18.29 -7.50 -13.28
C ASP A 68 -19.70 -7.57 -12.69
N ARG A 69 -19.88 -7.03 -11.49
CA ARG A 69 -21.16 -7.00 -10.77
C ARG A 69 -21.87 -5.65 -10.87
N GLY A 70 -21.20 -4.62 -11.41
CA GLY A 70 -21.72 -3.26 -11.45
C GLY A 70 -21.93 -2.64 -10.07
N LEU A 71 -21.16 -3.06 -9.06
CA LEU A 71 -21.32 -2.60 -7.68
C LEU A 71 -20.06 -1.90 -7.16
N LEU A 72 -20.28 -0.85 -6.37
CA LEU A 72 -19.27 -0.16 -5.60
C LEU A 72 -19.61 -0.28 -4.11
N TYR A 73 -18.76 -0.98 -3.36
CA TYR A 73 -18.88 -1.02 -1.91
C TYR A 73 -18.04 0.06 -1.25
N VAL A 74 -18.61 0.70 -0.23
CA VAL A 74 -17.99 1.84 0.44
C VAL A 74 -18.01 1.61 1.95
N GLY A 75 -16.84 1.54 2.57
CA GLY A 75 -16.68 1.56 4.02
C GLY A 75 -16.47 2.98 4.53
N ALA A 76 -17.25 3.39 5.53
CA ALA A 76 -17.22 4.72 6.12
C ALA A 76 -17.14 4.67 7.66
N ARG A 77 -17.38 5.80 8.33
CA ARG A 77 -17.48 5.81 9.79
C ARG A 77 -18.88 5.37 10.23
N GLY A 78 -18.95 4.25 10.93
CA GLY A 78 -20.18 3.72 11.51
C GLY A 78 -21.11 3.06 10.50
N ALA A 79 -20.72 2.96 9.23
CA ALA A 79 -21.54 2.35 8.19
C ALA A 79 -20.73 1.78 7.02
N ALA A 80 -21.33 0.86 6.30
CA ALA A 80 -20.91 0.41 4.97
C ALA A 80 -22.07 0.49 3.98
N PHE A 81 -21.76 0.74 2.70
CA PHE A 81 -22.74 0.93 1.64
C PHE A 81 -22.47 0.00 0.45
N SER A 82 -23.53 -0.42 -0.23
CA SER A 82 -23.48 -1.05 -1.55
C SER A 82 -24.21 -0.13 -2.53
N LEU A 83 -23.44 0.48 -3.42
CA LEU A 83 -23.89 1.44 -4.41
C LEU A 83 -23.84 0.83 -5.81
N ASN A 84 -24.67 1.34 -6.71
CA ASN A 84 -24.58 1.02 -8.12
C ASN A 84 -23.35 1.74 -8.72
N ALA A 85 -22.42 1.00 -9.31
CA ALA A 85 -21.20 1.57 -9.88
C ALA A 85 -21.48 2.47 -11.09
N THR A 86 -22.58 2.20 -11.82
CA THR A 86 -22.98 3.04 -12.95
C THR A 86 -23.54 4.37 -12.47
N ASP A 87 -24.38 4.38 -11.43
CA ASP A 87 -24.92 5.59 -10.82
C ASP A 87 -24.89 5.53 -9.29
N ILE A 88 -23.86 6.14 -8.70
CA ILE A 88 -23.69 6.18 -7.24
C ILE A 88 -24.72 7.06 -6.53
N SER A 89 -25.47 7.89 -7.27
CA SER A 89 -26.51 8.75 -6.69
C SER A 89 -27.88 8.06 -6.60
N ASP A 90 -27.97 6.82 -7.09
CA ASP A 90 -29.20 6.04 -7.04
C ASP A 90 -29.67 5.81 -5.58
N SER A 91 -30.98 5.93 -5.39
CA SER A 91 -31.67 5.73 -4.12
C SER A 91 -31.69 4.27 -3.65
N THR A 92 -31.28 3.32 -4.51
CA THR A 92 -31.21 1.88 -4.19
C THR A 92 -30.00 1.49 -3.34
N ALA A 93 -29.23 2.46 -2.84
CA ALA A 93 -28.09 2.22 -1.96
C ALA A 93 -28.52 1.38 -0.74
N ARG A 94 -27.88 0.23 -0.56
CA ARG A 94 -28.08 -0.62 0.63
C ARG A 94 -27.05 -0.23 1.69
N THR A 95 -27.46 -0.19 2.95
CA THR A 95 -26.64 0.29 4.06
C THR A 95 -26.58 -0.73 5.18
N ILE A 96 -25.39 -0.91 5.74
CA ILE A 96 -25.16 -1.60 7.00
C ILE A 96 -24.72 -0.55 8.00
N GLU A 97 -25.55 -0.29 9.01
CA GLU A 97 -25.15 0.50 10.17
C GLU A 97 -24.33 -0.39 11.11
N TRP A 98 -23.08 0.00 11.35
CA TRP A 98 -22.17 -0.74 12.20
C TRP A 98 -21.32 0.22 13.02
N GLU A 99 -21.94 0.81 14.03
CA GLU A 99 -21.29 1.76 14.94
C GLU A 99 -20.93 1.08 16.27
N ALA A 100 -19.89 1.60 16.94
CA ALA A 100 -19.49 1.14 18.27
C ALA A 100 -20.56 1.47 19.32
N SER A 101 -20.80 0.52 20.24
CA SER A 101 -21.75 0.69 21.34
C SER A 101 -21.35 1.84 22.26
N THR A 102 -22.32 2.39 22.98
CA THR A 102 -22.09 3.51 23.91
C THR A 102 -21.05 3.14 24.97
N GLU A 103 -21.10 1.92 25.49
CA GLU A 103 -20.15 1.39 26.48
C GLU A 103 -18.74 1.33 25.90
N GLN A 104 -18.59 0.82 24.68
CA GLN A 104 -17.29 0.73 24.01
C GLN A 104 -16.71 2.12 23.73
N LYS A 105 -17.56 3.08 23.36
CA LYS A 105 -17.15 4.49 23.20
C LYS A 105 -16.66 5.06 24.54
N GLN A 106 -17.38 4.87 25.64
CA GLN A 106 -16.92 5.31 26.97
C GLN A 106 -15.59 4.67 27.39
N GLN A 107 -15.39 3.39 27.08
CA GLN A 107 -14.10 2.72 27.31
C GLN A 107 -12.96 3.26 26.44
N CYS A 108 -13.26 3.70 25.21
CA CYS A 108 -12.28 4.39 24.36
C CYS A 108 -11.90 5.74 24.95
N LEU A 109 -12.87 6.50 25.48
CA LEU A 109 -12.64 7.79 26.14
C LEU A 109 -11.82 7.67 27.41
N SER A 110 -12.07 6.65 28.23
CA SER A 110 -11.28 6.42 29.45
C SER A 110 -9.81 6.09 29.16
N LYS A 111 -9.49 5.66 27.93
CA LYS A 111 -8.11 5.47 27.43
C LYS A 111 -7.48 6.75 26.87
N GLY A 112 -8.14 7.90 27.00
CA GLY A 112 -7.64 9.21 26.57
C GLY A 112 -7.71 9.47 25.08
N LYS A 113 -8.62 8.80 24.36
CA LYS A 113 -8.84 8.97 22.92
C LYS A 113 -9.88 10.04 22.59
N ASP A 114 -9.78 10.62 21.41
CA ASP A 114 -10.65 11.73 21.02
C ASP A 114 -12.10 11.29 20.78
N ASN A 115 -13.04 12.02 21.40
CA ASN A 115 -14.46 11.69 21.38
C ASN A 115 -15.19 12.10 20.10
N LYS A 116 -14.59 12.96 19.25
CA LYS A 116 -15.21 13.50 18.03
C LYS A 116 -14.76 12.76 16.78
N THR A 117 -13.58 12.17 16.81
CA THR A 117 -12.90 11.61 15.64
C THR A 117 -12.49 10.14 15.83
N GLU A 118 -11.90 9.79 16.97
CA GLU A 118 -11.24 8.49 17.19
C GLU A 118 -12.18 7.40 17.72
N CYS A 119 -13.05 7.73 18.69
CA CYS A 119 -13.92 6.76 19.35
C CYS A 119 -15.20 6.43 18.57
N TYR A 120 -15.03 5.99 17.33
CA TYR A 120 -16.08 5.50 16.45
C TYR A 120 -15.61 4.22 15.76
N ASN A 121 -16.54 3.49 15.15
CA ASN A 121 -16.15 2.44 14.23
C ASN A 121 -15.78 3.02 12.87
N HIS A 122 -14.52 2.91 12.47
CA HIS A 122 -14.09 3.26 11.12
C HIS A 122 -13.87 1.97 10.35
N ILE A 123 -14.57 1.77 9.24
CA ILE A 123 -14.33 0.61 8.37
C ILE A 123 -12.97 0.78 7.70
N ARG A 124 -12.05 -0.15 7.97
CA ARG A 124 -10.66 -0.12 7.48
C ARG A 124 -10.37 -1.22 6.45
N PHE A 125 -11.21 -2.24 6.40
CA PHE A 125 -11.07 -3.36 5.49
C PHE A 125 -12.44 -3.75 4.94
N LEU A 126 -12.53 -3.93 3.63
CA LEU A 126 -13.72 -4.43 2.94
C LEU A 126 -13.28 -5.09 1.65
N GLN A 127 -13.36 -6.43 1.59
CA GLN A 127 -13.01 -7.19 0.39
C GLN A 127 -13.91 -8.41 0.20
N ARG A 128 -13.96 -8.92 -1.03
CA ARG A 128 -14.63 -10.17 -1.39
C ARG A 128 -13.92 -11.35 -0.72
N PHE A 129 -14.67 -12.19 -0.02
CA PHE A 129 -14.13 -13.40 0.62
C PHE A 129 -14.35 -14.64 -0.25
N ASN A 130 -15.56 -14.81 -0.76
CA ASN A 130 -15.96 -15.87 -1.66
C ASN A 130 -17.06 -15.37 -2.61
N SER A 131 -17.65 -16.24 -3.43
CA SER A 131 -18.65 -15.84 -4.44
C SER A 131 -19.91 -15.18 -3.88
N THR A 132 -20.25 -15.39 -2.61
CA THR A 132 -21.50 -14.91 -1.97
C THR A 132 -21.27 -13.93 -0.82
N HIS A 133 -20.07 -13.88 -0.26
CA HIS A 133 -19.75 -13.11 0.94
C HIS A 133 -18.61 -12.12 0.75
N LEU A 134 -18.76 -10.97 1.39
CA LEU A 134 -17.68 -10.03 1.65
C LEU A 134 -17.16 -10.25 3.09
N TYR A 135 -15.95 -9.77 3.35
CA TYR A 135 -15.36 -9.69 4.68
C TYR A 135 -15.03 -8.24 5.00
N MET A 136 -15.45 -7.78 6.15
CA MET A 136 -15.33 -6.40 6.57
C MET A 136 -14.74 -6.30 7.97
N CYS A 137 -13.82 -5.38 8.19
CA CYS A 137 -13.29 -5.07 9.52
C CYS A 137 -13.30 -3.57 9.79
N GLY A 138 -13.52 -3.21 11.05
CA GLY A 138 -13.48 -1.84 11.52
C GLY A 138 -12.78 -1.69 12.86
N THR A 139 -12.40 -0.46 13.21
CA THR A 139 -11.68 -0.13 14.45
C THR A 139 -12.54 -0.31 15.71
N TYR A 140 -13.86 -0.21 15.56
CA TYR A 140 -14.90 -0.33 16.59
C TYR A 140 -14.50 0.35 17.92
N ALA A 141 -14.11 1.63 17.82
CA ALA A 141 -13.61 2.46 18.94
C ALA A 141 -12.46 1.79 19.73
N PHE A 142 -11.33 1.55 19.05
CA PHE A 142 -10.12 0.94 19.62
C PHE A 142 -10.34 -0.49 20.18
N ARG A 143 -11.25 -1.24 19.56
CA ARG A 143 -11.46 -2.68 19.80
C ARG A 143 -11.86 -3.36 18.49
N PRO A 144 -10.90 -3.59 17.58
CA PRO A 144 -11.22 -3.99 16.21
C PRO A 144 -12.09 -5.24 16.14
N LEU A 145 -13.09 -5.22 15.26
CA LEU A 145 -13.99 -6.34 14.98
C LEU A 145 -14.04 -6.58 13.48
N CYS A 146 -14.32 -7.83 13.10
CA CYS A 146 -14.55 -8.25 11.73
C CYS A 146 -15.86 -9.02 11.60
N ALA A 147 -16.43 -9.06 10.40
CA ALA A 147 -17.66 -9.80 10.11
C ALA A 147 -17.73 -10.22 8.64
N TYR A 148 -18.44 -11.31 8.37
CA TYR A 148 -18.87 -11.66 7.02
C TYR A 148 -20.17 -10.94 6.67
N ILE A 149 -20.27 -10.48 5.43
CA ILE A 149 -21.46 -9.83 4.88
C ILE A 149 -21.99 -10.72 3.76
N ASP A 150 -23.26 -11.10 3.85
CA ASP A 150 -24.00 -11.69 2.74
C ASP A 150 -24.24 -10.62 1.68
N GLU A 151 -23.73 -10.82 0.47
CA GLU A 151 -23.77 -9.83 -0.61
C GLU A 151 -25.18 -9.58 -1.15
N GLU A 152 -25.99 -10.63 -1.27
CA GLU A 152 -27.34 -10.57 -1.85
C GLU A 152 -28.26 -9.71 -0.98
N ARG A 153 -28.19 -9.89 0.34
CA ARG A 153 -28.99 -9.11 1.31
C ARG A 153 -28.28 -7.86 1.78
N PHE A 154 -26.96 -7.78 1.58
CA PHE A 154 -26.07 -6.77 2.14
C PHE A 154 -26.27 -6.61 3.64
N LYS A 155 -26.18 -7.73 4.36
CA LYS A 155 -26.33 -7.80 5.83
C LYS A 155 -25.22 -8.63 6.44
N VAL A 156 -24.86 -8.31 7.68
CA VAL A 156 -23.95 -9.12 8.48
C VAL A 156 -24.55 -10.52 8.63
N SER A 157 -23.82 -11.55 8.19
CA SER A 157 -24.30 -12.93 8.14
C SER A 157 -23.72 -13.84 9.23
N SER A 158 -22.72 -13.37 9.97
CA SER A 158 -22.03 -14.11 11.04
C SER A 158 -22.04 -13.33 12.37
N GLU A 159 -21.69 -14.02 13.45
CA GLU A 159 -21.24 -13.33 14.67
C GLU A 159 -19.98 -12.51 14.37
N PHE A 160 -19.76 -11.47 15.19
CA PHE A 160 -18.57 -10.64 15.09
C PHE A 160 -17.33 -11.41 15.54
N GLU A 161 -16.33 -11.46 14.67
CA GLU A 161 -15.02 -12.00 14.98
C GLU A 161 -14.13 -10.94 15.63
N GLU A 162 -13.24 -11.38 16.51
CA GLU A 162 -12.17 -10.51 17.01
C GLU A 162 -11.26 -10.08 15.85
N GLY A 163 -11.13 -8.76 15.68
CA GLY A 163 -10.31 -8.13 14.64
C GLY A 163 -8.88 -7.83 15.08
N ARG A 164 -8.48 -8.29 16.28
CA ARG A 164 -7.09 -8.18 16.75
C ARG A 164 -6.17 -8.84 15.73
N GLU A 165 -5.06 -8.17 15.41
CA GLU A 165 -4.08 -8.62 14.40
C GLU A 165 -4.60 -8.65 12.94
N LYS A 166 -5.89 -8.35 12.71
CA LYS A 166 -6.50 -8.25 11.37
C LYS A 166 -6.73 -6.81 10.94
N CYS A 167 -7.09 -5.94 11.88
CA CYS A 167 -7.49 -4.55 11.67
C CYS A 167 -6.79 -3.64 12.70
N PRO A 168 -6.35 -2.42 12.34
CA PRO A 168 -5.71 -1.50 13.27
C PRO A 168 -6.70 -1.01 14.33
N TYR A 169 -6.19 -0.64 15.50
CA TYR A 169 -7.00 -0.08 16.58
C TYR A 169 -7.42 1.37 16.30
N GLY A 170 -6.51 2.16 15.72
CA GLY A 170 -6.73 3.57 15.42
C GLY A 170 -7.09 3.81 13.95
N PRO A 171 -7.93 4.81 13.64
CA PRO A 171 -8.29 5.15 12.27
C PRO A 171 -7.15 5.80 11.48
N ALA A 172 -6.19 6.44 12.16
CA ALA A 172 -5.05 7.11 11.54
C ALA A 172 -3.85 6.18 11.29
N THR A 173 -3.89 4.94 11.80
CA THR A 173 -2.81 3.98 11.64
C THR A 173 -2.76 3.46 10.19
N GLY A 174 -1.59 3.53 9.56
CA GLY A 174 -1.36 2.95 8.23
C GLY A 174 -1.66 1.46 8.22
N TYR A 175 -2.43 1.06 7.23
CA TYR A 175 -3.00 -0.28 7.14
C TYR A 175 -3.19 -0.65 5.69
N THR A 176 -2.90 -1.91 5.38
CA THR A 176 -3.28 -2.50 4.11
C THR A 176 -3.59 -3.97 4.30
N GLY A 177 -4.42 -4.51 3.43
CA GLY A 177 -4.68 -5.94 3.39
C GLY A 177 -5.41 -6.37 2.13
N LEU A 178 -5.42 -7.68 1.92
CA LEU A 178 -6.10 -8.35 0.82
C LEU A 178 -6.49 -9.77 1.20
N ILE A 179 -7.54 -10.27 0.56
CA ILE A 179 -7.94 -11.68 0.64
C ILE A 179 -7.57 -12.36 -0.67
N VAL A 180 -6.78 -13.44 -0.58
CA VAL A 180 -6.38 -14.27 -1.72
C VAL A 180 -6.60 -15.72 -1.33
N ASP A 181 -7.34 -16.46 -2.14
CA ASP A 181 -7.68 -17.87 -1.88
C ASP A 181 -8.30 -18.10 -0.49
N GLN A 182 -9.17 -17.18 -0.06
CA GLN A 182 -9.79 -17.16 1.30
C GLN A 182 -8.77 -17.02 2.44
N GLN A 183 -7.53 -16.60 2.14
CA GLN A 183 -6.50 -16.30 3.11
C GLN A 183 -6.38 -14.78 3.28
N MET A 184 -6.38 -14.31 4.52
CA MET A 184 -6.31 -12.88 4.81
C MET A 184 -4.85 -12.47 5.06
N TYR A 185 -4.35 -11.59 4.21
CA TYR A 185 -3.04 -10.98 4.33
C TYR A 185 -3.19 -9.52 4.74
N THR A 186 -2.47 -9.09 5.76
CA THR A 186 -2.58 -7.72 6.27
C THR A 186 -1.24 -7.22 6.75
N ALA A 187 -1.07 -5.90 6.75
CA ALA A 187 0.09 -5.26 7.31
C ALA A 187 -0.30 -3.98 8.04
N SER A 188 0.14 -3.87 9.29
CA SER A 188 -0.20 -2.77 10.17
C SER A 188 0.74 -2.71 11.37
N GLN A 189 0.66 -1.61 12.12
CA GLN A 189 0.93 -1.63 13.54
C GLN A 189 -0.38 -1.88 14.31
N TYR A 190 -0.61 -3.10 14.79
CA TYR A 190 -1.89 -3.44 15.43
C TYR A 190 -2.01 -2.85 16.83
N GLU A 191 -0.97 -3.01 17.65
CA GLU A 191 -0.99 -2.56 19.04
C GLU A 191 -0.28 -1.23 19.21
N PHE A 192 -0.72 -0.42 20.18
CA PHE A 192 -0.13 0.90 20.45
C PHE A 192 1.38 0.86 20.75
N ARG A 193 1.85 -0.20 21.39
CA ARG A 193 3.28 -0.45 21.67
C ARG A 193 3.85 -1.61 20.86
N GLY A 194 3.09 -2.12 19.90
CA GLY A 194 3.52 -3.24 19.07
C GLY A 194 4.46 -2.79 17.97
N SER A 195 5.34 -3.70 17.53
CA SER A 195 6.12 -3.51 16.31
C SER A 195 5.21 -3.67 15.09
N PRO A 196 5.38 -2.88 14.02
CA PRO A 196 4.66 -3.09 12.77
C PRO A 196 5.06 -4.43 12.15
N ASP A 197 4.09 -5.17 11.62
CA ASP A 197 4.35 -6.42 10.94
C ASP A 197 3.40 -6.71 9.78
N ILE A 198 3.87 -7.58 8.89
CA ILE A 198 3.10 -8.17 7.79
C ILE A 198 2.71 -9.59 8.20
N ARG A 199 1.43 -9.96 8.03
CA ARG A 199 0.85 -11.21 8.50
C ARG A 199 -0.06 -11.88 7.48
N ARG A 200 -0.15 -13.21 7.56
CA ARG A 200 -1.30 -14.00 7.11
C ARG A 200 -2.08 -14.43 8.35
N ASN A 201 -3.27 -13.86 8.55
CA ASN A 201 -4.06 -14.02 9.78
C ASN A 201 -4.96 -15.25 9.77
N SER A 202 -5.33 -15.71 8.57
CA SER A 202 -6.25 -16.83 8.38
C SER A 202 -5.92 -17.53 7.06
N PRO A 203 -6.04 -18.87 6.98
CA PRO A 203 -6.31 -19.81 8.09
C PRO A 203 -5.08 -20.04 8.97
N SER A 204 -5.27 -20.72 10.11
CA SER A 204 -4.18 -21.19 10.97
C SER A 204 -3.36 -22.29 10.28
N PRO A 205 -2.01 -22.33 10.42
CA PRO A 205 -1.19 -21.45 11.23
C PRO A 205 -0.95 -20.08 10.58
N THR A 206 -1.00 -19.05 11.43
CA THR A 206 -0.62 -17.69 11.03
C THR A 206 0.88 -17.60 10.79
N VAL A 207 1.27 -16.76 9.84
CA VAL A 207 2.67 -16.46 9.52
C VAL A 207 2.84 -14.96 9.62
N ARG A 208 3.91 -14.50 10.29
CA ARG A 208 4.17 -13.07 10.47
C ARG A 208 5.63 -12.71 10.25
N THR A 209 5.91 -11.42 10.15
CA THR A 209 7.28 -10.93 10.05
C THR A 209 8.03 -11.15 11.36
N GLU A 210 9.33 -11.41 11.30
CA GLU A 210 10.14 -11.63 12.52
C GLU A 210 10.42 -10.31 13.25
N GLU A 211 10.11 -10.29 14.55
CA GLU A 211 10.17 -9.09 15.39
C GLU A 211 11.54 -8.90 16.03
N ALA A 212 12.17 -9.96 16.54
CA ALA A 212 13.50 -9.91 17.16
C ALA A 212 14.28 -11.19 16.83
N PRO A 213 15.61 -11.12 16.63
CA PRO A 213 16.48 -9.95 16.78
C PRO A 213 16.54 -9.05 15.53
N THR A 214 16.14 -9.55 14.36
CA THR A 214 16.37 -8.88 13.07
C THR A 214 15.60 -7.58 12.91
N ARG A 215 14.41 -7.45 13.52
CA ARG A 215 13.51 -6.28 13.40
C ARG A 215 13.35 -5.85 11.94
N TRP A 216 12.73 -6.68 11.11
CA TRP A 216 12.66 -6.41 9.66
C TRP A 216 11.96 -5.09 9.30
N LEU A 217 11.13 -4.53 10.17
CA LEU A 217 10.33 -3.32 9.94
C LEU A 217 10.56 -2.33 11.08
N HIS A 218 10.89 -1.07 10.75
CA HIS A 218 11.21 -0.04 11.75
C HIS A 218 10.25 1.14 11.67
N GLU A 219 9.30 1.21 12.60
CA GLU A 219 8.28 2.28 12.63
C GLU A 219 7.61 2.45 11.25
N ALA A 220 7.36 1.30 10.61
CA ALA A 220 6.77 1.18 9.29
C ALA A 220 5.31 1.65 9.29
N ASP A 221 4.97 2.47 8.31
CA ASP A 221 3.62 2.98 8.05
C ASP A 221 3.17 2.50 6.68
N PHE A 222 2.14 1.65 6.66
CA PHE A 222 1.70 0.92 5.47
C PHE A 222 0.72 1.71 4.63
N VAL A 223 0.90 1.64 3.31
CA VAL A 223 0.14 2.41 2.32
C VAL A 223 -0.75 1.51 1.48
N GLY A 224 -0.22 0.40 0.97
CA GLY A 224 -0.94 -0.45 0.02
C GLY A 224 -0.32 -1.83 -0.13
N SER A 225 -1.09 -2.74 -0.72
CA SER A 225 -0.64 -4.09 -1.05
C SER A 225 -1.28 -4.58 -2.34
N ALA A 226 -0.58 -5.46 -3.05
CA ALA A 226 -1.02 -5.98 -4.33
C ALA A 226 -0.57 -7.44 -4.52
N LEU A 227 -1.46 -8.27 -5.06
CA LEU A 227 -1.13 -9.60 -5.56
C LEU A 227 -0.57 -9.49 -6.97
N VAL A 228 0.60 -10.08 -7.21
CA VAL A 228 1.18 -10.26 -8.53
C VAL A 228 1.23 -11.75 -8.82
N ARG A 229 0.49 -12.17 -9.86
CA ARG A 229 0.40 -13.57 -10.29
C ARG A 229 1.60 -13.94 -11.15
N GLU A 230 2.75 -14.12 -10.51
CA GLU A 230 3.98 -14.52 -11.21
C GLU A 230 4.00 -16.00 -11.60
N SER A 231 3.11 -16.82 -11.02
CA SER A 231 2.98 -18.22 -11.40
C SER A 231 2.36 -18.41 -12.79
N GLU A 232 1.50 -17.49 -13.22
CA GLU A 232 0.87 -17.53 -14.54
C GLU A 232 1.91 -17.30 -15.65
N GLY A 233 2.21 -18.34 -16.43
CA GLY A 233 3.19 -18.27 -17.52
C GLY A 233 4.64 -18.48 -17.10
N SER A 234 4.90 -18.83 -15.83
CA SER A 234 6.25 -19.15 -15.36
C SER A 234 6.71 -20.52 -15.86
N THR A 235 7.71 -20.54 -16.74
CA THR A 235 8.36 -21.80 -17.18
C THR A 235 9.13 -22.50 -16.07
N THR A 236 9.45 -21.79 -14.99
CA THR A 236 10.22 -22.28 -13.84
C THR A 236 9.34 -22.63 -12.63
N GLY A 237 8.02 -22.42 -12.71
CA GLY A 237 7.09 -22.70 -11.61
C GLY A 237 7.25 -21.75 -10.41
N ASP A 238 7.49 -20.46 -10.69
CA ASP A 238 7.54 -19.44 -9.64
C ASP A 238 6.17 -19.28 -8.95
N ASP A 239 6.19 -18.86 -7.69
CA ASP A 239 4.97 -18.66 -6.90
C ASP A 239 4.48 -17.22 -7.00
N ASP A 240 3.18 -17.04 -6.82
CA ASP A 240 2.57 -15.72 -6.74
C ASP A 240 3.14 -14.94 -5.56
N LYS A 241 3.27 -13.63 -5.73
CA LYS A 241 3.87 -12.76 -4.72
C LYS A 241 2.90 -11.69 -4.28
N ILE A 242 2.95 -11.38 -3.00
CA ILE A 242 2.20 -10.28 -2.42
C ILE A 242 3.18 -9.19 -2.08
N TYR A 243 3.00 -8.04 -2.72
CA TYR A 243 3.80 -6.85 -2.53
C TYR A 243 3.14 -5.91 -1.51
N TYR A 244 3.95 -5.29 -0.67
CA TYR A 244 3.55 -4.33 0.35
C TYR A 244 4.34 -3.04 0.17
N PHE A 245 3.64 -1.92 0.17
CA PHE A 245 4.22 -0.59 0.03
C PHE A 245 4.08 0.15 1.35
N PHE A 246 5.20 0.65 1.87
CA PHE A 246 5.25 1.30 3.17
C PHE A 246 6.39 2.30 3.26
N THR A 247 6.32 3.20 4.24
CA THR A 247 7.44 4.05 4.63
C THR A 247 7.99 3.59 5.97
N GLU A 248 9.30 3.60 6.18
CA GLU A 248 9.90 3.21 7.46
C GLU A 248 11.08 4.11 7.81
N LYS A 249 11.51 4.10 9.07
CA LYS A 249 12.74 4.78 9.49
C LYS A 249 13.96 4.08 8.89
N SER A 250 14.81 4.82 8.20
CA SER A 250 16.02 4.26 7.58
C SER A 250 16.99 3.75 8.64
N GLN A 251 17.53 2.55 8.43
CA GLN A 251 18.63 1.99 9.21
C GLN A 251 20.01 2.37 8.64
N GLU A 252 20.06 2.96 7.44
CA GLU A 252 21.31 3.35 6.80
C GLU A 252 21.94 4.49 7.62
N GLN A 253 22.87 4.12 8.52
CA GLN A 253 23.55 5.05 9.42
C GLN A 253 24.42 6.02 8.61
N THR A 254 23.86 7.17 8.25
CA THR A 254 24.63 8.35 7.88
C THR A 254 24.67 9.29 9.08
N PRO A 255 25.85 9.83 9.46
CA PRO A 255 26.03 10.60 10.70
C PRO A 255 25.20 11.89 10.79
N TYR A 256 24.62 12.33 9.67
CA TYR A 256 23.81 13.56 9.60
C TYR A 256 22.29 13.32 9.60
N TYR A 257 21.83 12.08 9.42
CA TYR A 257 20.42 11.81 9.07
C TYR A 257 19.86 10.53 9.72
N SER A 258 19.90 10.46 11.05
CA SER A 258 19.38 9.33 11.83
C SER A 258 17.84 9.19 11.85
N HIS A 259 17.10 10.07 11.18
CA HIS A 259 15.64 10.16 11.21
C HIS A 259 14.97 10.21 9.83
N ILE A 260 15.68 9.93 8.74
CA ILE A 260 15.06 9.91 7.41
C ILE A 260 14.08 8.74 7.30
N ARG A 261 12.84 9.03 6.91
CA ARG A 261 11.89 8.02 6.46
C ARG A 261 12.12 7.72 5.00
N VAL A 262 12.13 6.44 4.63
CA VAL A 262 12.31 5.98 3.24
C VAL A 262 11.11 5.16 2.80
N ALA A 263 10.73 5.30 1.52
CA ALA A 263 9.76 4.42 0.90
C ALA A 263 10.38 3.06 0.60
N ARG A 264 9.62 1.99 0.84
CA ARG A 264 10.03 0.61 0.62
C ARG A 264 8.92 -0.15 -0.09
N VAL A 265 9.36 -1.14 -0.87
CA VAL A 265 8.53 -2.23 -1.34
C VAL A 265 9.02 -3.51 -0.69
N GLY A 266 8.12 -4.22 0.00
CA GLY A 266 8.34 -5.55 0.53
C GLY A 266 7.58 -6.60 -0.27
N ARG A 267 8.04 -7.84 -0.27
CA ARG A 267 7.35 -8.95 -0.93
C ARG A 267 7.39 -10.20 -0.07
N VAL A 268 6.36 -11.04 -0.18
CA VAL A 268 6.32 -12.42 0.33
C VAL A 268 5.76 -13.35 -0.74
N CYS A 269 6.14 -14.63 -0.72
CA CYS A 269 5.53 -15.65 -1.57
C CYS A 269 4.19 -16.10 -0.95
N LYS A 270 3.16 -16.25 -1.79
CA LYS A 270 1.80 -16.65 -1.37
C LYS A 270 1.81 -17.99 -0.63
N GLY A 271 2.56 -18.95 -1.15
CA GLY A 271 2.74 -20.32 -0.65
C GLY A 271 3.69 -20.47 0.54
N ASP A 272 4.27 -19.39 1.06
CA ASP A 272 5.13 -19.45 2.24
C ASP A 272 4.35 -19.93 3.48
N ARG A 273 4.92 -20.92 4.18
CA ARG A 273 4.36 -21.55 5.38
C ARG A 273 5.23 -21.33 6.62
N GLY A 274 6.32 -20.60 6.47
CA GLY A 274 7.37 -20.47 7.46
C GLY A 274 8.29 -21.68 7.53
N GLY A 275 9.32 -21.57 8.38
CA GLY A 275 10.33 -22.61 8.51
C GLY A 275 9.95 -23.70 9.52
N LEU A 276 10.57 -24.88 9.36
CA LEU A 276 10.31 -26.06 10.19
C LEU A 276 11.00 -25.97 11.56
N LEU A 277 12.29 -25.58 11.59
CA LEU A 277 13.11 -25.51 12.81
C LEU A 277 13.41 -24.06 13.20
N THR A 278 13.91 -23.27 12.24
CA THR A 278 14.12 -21.82 12.37
C THR A 278 12.97 -21.08 11.68
N LEU A 279 12.66 -19.86 12.10
CA LEU A 279 11.56 -19.06 11.52
C LEU A 279 10.19 -19.77 11.57
N GLN A 280 9.93 -20.51 12.65
CA GLN A 280 8.62 -21.14 12.87
C GLN A 280 7.52 -20.08 12.93
N LYS A 281 6.48 -20.24 12.09
CA LYS A 281 5.39 -19.25 11.95
C LYS A 281 5.90 -17.85 11.57
N ARG A 282 7.03 -17.78 10.84
CA ARG A 282 7.60 -16.53 10.32
C ARG A 282 7.81 -16.61 8.82
N TRP A 283 7.70 -15.49 8.12
CA TRP A 283 7.99 -15.45 6.69
C TRP A 283 9.44 -15.88 6.43
N THR A 284 9.62 -16.82 5.52
CA THR A 284 10.93 -17.25 4.99
C THR A 284 11.24 -16.55 3.66
N SER A 285 10.22 -15.99 3.03
CA SER A 285 10.26 -15.32 1.73
C SER A 285 10.18 -13.79 1.83
N PHE A 286 10.22 -13.20 3.03
CA PHE A 286 10.17 -11.75 3.14
C PHE A 286 11.46 -11.11 2.63
N LEU A 287 11.35 -10.24 1.62
CA LEU A 287 12.40 -9.33 1.20
C LEU A 287 11.84 -7.92 1.06
N LYS A 288 12.70 -6.91 1.20
CA LYS A 288 12.35 -5.51 0.92
C LYS A 288 13.45 -4.78 0.17
N ALA A 289 13.05 -3.80 -0.63
CA ALA A 289 13.92 -2.91 -1.37
C ALA A 289 13.50 -1.44 -1.18
N ARG A 290 14.43 -0.51 -1.39
CA ARG A 290 14.14 0.94 -1.36
C ARG A 290 13.44 1.35 -2.65
N LEU A 291 12.39 2.16 -2.52
CA LEU A 291 11.81 2.90 -3.64
C LEU A 291 12.41 4.30 -3.65
N VAL A 292 13.12 4.63 -4.72
CA VAL A 292 13.75 5.95 -4.90
C VAL A 292 12.93 6.73 -5.91
N CYS A 293 12.42 7.87 -5.49
CA CYS A 293 11.82 8.87 -6.35
C CYS A 293 12.58 10.18 -6.09
N SER A 294 13.60 10.45 -6.91
CA SER A 294 14.40 11.68 -6.82
C SER A 294 14.68 12.24 -8.20
N LEU A 295 14.95 13.54 -8.27
CA LEU A 295 15.41 14.22 -9.47
C LEU A 295 16.92 14.45 -9.31
N PRO A 296 17.78 13.76 -10.11
CA PRO A 296 19.23 13.83 -9.94
C PRO A 296 19.80 15.26 -10.02
N GLU A 297 19.14 16.14 -10.77
CA GLU A 297 19.55 17.54 -10.97
C GLU A 297 19.27 18.44 -9.75
N TYR A 298 18.35 18.02 -8.88
CA TYR A 298 18.01 18.69 -7.62
C TYR A 298 18.62 17.99 -6.39
N ASP A 299 19.22 16.80 -6.58
CA ASP A 299 20.12 16.14 -5.62
C ASP A 299 21.53 16.79 -5.67
N LEU A 300 21.60 18.12 -5.52
CA LEU A 300 22.87 18.76 -5.23
C LEU A 300 23.27 18.37 -3.81
N PRO A 301 24.47 17.76 -3.60
CA PRO A 301 24.97 17.64 -2.26
C PRO A 301 25.12 19.08 -1.73
N LEU A 302 24.60 19.34 -0.53
CA LEU A 302 25.04 20.43 0.33
C LEU A 302 26.56 20.24 0.59
N ARG A 303 27.38 20.50 -0.43
CA ARG A 303 28.82 20.63 -0.34
C ARG A 303 29.11 22.08 -0.64
N THR A 304 29.80 22.68 0.33
CA THR A 304 30.33 24.05 0.41
C THR A 304 29.32 25.16 0.68
N CYS A 305 29.09 25.41 1.97
CA CYS A 305 29.42 26.71 2.55
C CYS A 305 30.55 26.49 3.56
#